data_AF-A0A2E8FKJ5-F1
#
_entry.id   AF-A0A2E8FKJ5-F1
#
_cell.length_a   1.000
_cell.length_b   1.000
_cell.length_c   1.000
_cell.angle_alpha   90.00
_cell.angle_beta   90.00
_cell.angle_gamma   90.00
#
_symmetry.space_group_name_H-M   'P 1'
#
loop_
_entity.id
_entity.type
_entity.pdbx_description
1 polymer ?
#
loop_
_entity_poly.entity_id
_entity_poly.type
_entity_poly.pdbx_seq_one_letter_code
_entity_poly.pdbx_strand_id
1 'polypeptide(L)'
;MFHEARRWFSMHECCDGCGLKYERARGYFLGSAYINYAWTGLLLLLLYPALHFGMEFSNRQLLFPLVAVFVGGPVLMFRHARSVWLAMDCIFDRAGFAEDGWEEGHADPDSHHQP
;
A
#
# COMPACT_ATOMS: atom_id res chain seq x y z
N MET A 1 9.49 7.95 20.22
CA MET A 1 9.04 6.61 19.83
C MET A 1 7.69 6.59 19.10
N PHE A 2 6.56 7.06 19.65
CA PHE A 2 5.28 7.08 18.90
C PHE A 2 5.22 8.09 17.73
N HIS A 3 6.12 9.09 17.70
CA HIS A 3 6.18 10.09 16.63
C HIS A 3 6.80 9.53 15.33
N GLU A 4 7.71 8.56 15.42
CA GLU A 4 8.37 7.95 14.26
C GLU A 4 7.45 6.98 13.52
N ALA A 5 6.67 6.18 14.26
CA ALA A 5 5.62 5.34 13.68
C ALA A 5 4.60 6.18 12.91
N ARG A 6 4.19 7.33 13.48
CA ARG A 6 3.22 8.24 12.82
C ARG A 6 3.77 8.80 11.51
N ARG A 7 5.06 9.12 11.44
CA ARG A 7 5.73 9.56 10.19
C ARG A 7 5.85 8.41 9.18
N TRP A 8 6.02 7.17 9.64
CA TRP A 8 6.08 6.00 8.76
C TRP A 8 4.74 5.70 8.08
N PHE A 9 3.63 5.89 8.81
CA PHE A 9 2.28 5.76 8.27
C PHE A 9 1.77 7.02 7.55
N SER A 10 2.46 8.15 7.70
CA SER A 10 2.18 9.37 6.95
C SER A 10 2.70 9.22 5.51
N MET A 11 1.79 9.36 4.55
CA MET A 11 2.10 9.51 3.14
C MET A 11 1.79 10.95 2.75
N HIS A 12 2.53 11.53 1.81
CA HIS A 12 2.14 12.80 1.22
C HIS A 12 0.79 12.62 0.53
N GLU A 13 -0.03 13.66 0.51
CA GLU A 13 -1.35 13.60 -0.14
C GLU A 13 -1.21 13.78 -1.66
N CYS A 14 -0.25 14.61 -2.07
CA CYS A 14 0.07 14.90 -3.46
C CYS A 14 1.57 14.72 -3.74
N CYS A 15 1.91 14.57 -5.02
CA CYS A 15 3.29 14.56 -5.50
C CYS A 15 3.86 15.99 -5.57
N ASP A 16 4.98 16.27 -4.90
CA ASP A 16 5.61 17.60 -4.92
C ASP A 16 6.13 18.04 -6.31
N GLY A 17 6.36 17.08 -7.21
CA GLY A 17 6.90 17.35 -8.54
C GLY A 17 5.83 17.62 -9.61
N CYS A 18 4.70 16.90 -9.56
CA CYS A 18 3.66 16.98 -10.59
C CYS A 18 2.26 17.31 -10.06
N GLY A 19 2.08 17.53 -8.75
CA GLY A 19 0.80 17.87 -8.13
C GLY A 19 -0.16 16.70 -7.93
N LEU A 20 0.08 15.56 -8.60
CA LEU A 20 -0.83 14.41 -8.60
C LEU A 20 -1.23 13.95 -7.18
N LYS A 21 -2.54 13.94 -6.92
CA LYS A 21 -3.12 13.40 -5.70
C LYS A 21 -3.03 11.87 -5.68
N TYR A 22 -2.39 11.31 -4.65
CA TYR A 22 -2.21 9.86 -4.53
C TYR A 22 -3.50 9.13 -4.13
N GLU A 23 -4.41 9.78 -3.41
CA GLU A 23 -5.75 9.26 -3.13
C GLU A 23 -6.77 9.90 -4.08
N ARG A 24 -6.92 9.29 -5.27
CA ARG A 24 -7.83 9.78 -6.33
C ARG A 24 -9.30 9.73 -5.91
N ALA A 25 -9.70 8.70 -5.17
CA ALA A 25 -11.07 8.51 -4.69
C ALA A 25 -11.11 7.92 -3.27
N ARG A 26 -12.25 8.06 -2.59
CA ARG A 26 -12.43 7.50 -1.25
C ARG A 26 -12.26 5.97 -1.29
N GLY A 27 -11.30 5.46 -0.52
CA GLY A 27 -11.03 4.02 -0.47
C GLY A 27 -10.17 3.50 -1.63
N TYR A 28 -9.53 4.39 -2.41
CA TYR A 28 -8.60 4.03 -3.49
C TYR A 28 -7.53 3.01 -3.04
N PHE A 29 -7.03 3.14 -1.81
CA PHE A 29 -6.03 2.23 -1.26
C PHE A 29 -6.55 0.86 -0.81
N LEU A 30 -7.83 0.55 -1.00
CA LEU A 30 -8.36 -0.79 -0.71
C LEU A 30 -7.62 -1.87 -1.52
N GLY A 31 -7.30 -1.58 -2.78
CA GLY A 31 -6.49 -2.45 -3.62
C GLY A 31 -5.09 -2.71 -3.06
N SER A 32 -4.44 -1.67 -2.51
CA SER A 32 -3.13 -1.82 -1.86
C SER A 32 -3.18 -2.73 -0.63
N ALA A 33 -4.30 -2.75 0.10
CA ALA A 33 -4.48 -3.67 1.23
C ALA A 33 -4.52 -5.14 0.76
N TYR A 34 -5.15 -5.43 -0.38
CA TYR A 34 -5.12 -6.76 -0.98
C TYR A 34 -3.73 -7.18 -1.43
N ILE A 35 -2.95 -6.26 -2.03
CA ILE A 35 -1.55 -6.54 -2.39
C ILE A 35 -0.73 -6.89 -1.14
N ASN A 36 -0.90 -6.11 -0.06
CA ASN A 36 -0.18 -6.34 1.18
C ASN A 36 -0.55 -7.69 1.83
N TYR A 37 -1.85 -8.00 1.84
CA TYR A 37 -2.36 -9.28 2.32
C TYR A 37 -1.83 -10.46 1.48
N ALA A 38 -1.88 -10.36 0.15
CA ALA A 38 -1.39 -11.39 -0.74
C ALA A 38 0.11 -11.64 -0.54
N TRP A 39 0.91 -10.57 -0.44
CA TRP A 39 2.34 -10.67 -0.17
C TRP A 39 2.64 -11.36 1.16
N THR A 40 1.99 -10.92 2.24
CA THR A 40 2.19 -11.49 3.59
C THR A 40 1.73 -12.95 3.64
N GLY A 41 0.57 -13.25 3.03
CA GLY A 41 0.04 -14.62 2.96
C GLY A 41 0.94 -15.55 2.16
N LEU A 42 1.42 -15.13 0.99
CA LEU A 42 2.37 -15.89 0.18
C LEU A 42 3.68 -16.13 0.94
N LEU A 43 4.20 -15.10 1.63
CA LEU A 43 5.41 -15.24 2.42
C LEU A 43 5.24 -16.29 3.52
N LEU A 44 4.14 -16.27 4.27
CA LEU A 44 3.87 -17.26 5.32
C LEU A 44 3.65 -18.67 4.74
N LEU A 45 2.93 -18.76 3.62
CA LEU A 45 2.66 -20.02 2.91
C LEU A 45 3.95 -20.69 2.43
N LEU A 46 4.96 -19.90 2.03
CA LEU A 46 6.26 -20.41 1.62
C LEU A 46 7.19 -20.66 2.82
N LEU A 47 7.18 -19.77 3.82
CA LEU A 47 8.08 -19.82 4.96
C LEU A 47 7.80 -21.03 5.86
N TYR A 48 6.52 -21.33 6.13
CA TYR A 48 6.15 -22.47 6.99
C TYR A 48 6.72 -23.81 6.49
N PRO A 49 6.41 -24.28 5.27
CA PRO A 49 6.93 -25.56 4.78
C PRO A 49 8.46 -25.51 4.60
N ALA A 50 9.04 -24.38 4.20
CA ALA A 50 10.48 -24.25 4.07
C ALA A 50 11.20 -24.45 5.40
N LEU A 51 10.71 -23.86 6.49
CA LEU A 51 11.32 -24.01 7.82
C LEU A 51 10.99 -25.36 8.45
N HIS A 52 9.76 -25.85 8.29
CA HIS A 52 9.32 -27.10 8.91
C HIS A 52 9.92 -28.33 8.22
N PHE A 53 9.85 -28.41 6.89
CA PHE A 53 10.37 -29.56 6.15
C PHE A 53 11.83 -29.41 5.75
N GLY A 54 12.33 -28.18 5.58
CA GLY A 54 13.73 -27.94 5.18
C GLY A 54 14.71 -27.91 6.35
N MET A 55 14.30 -27.38 7.51
CA MET A 55 15.17 -27.25 8.70
C MET A 55 14.68 -28.03 9.93
N GLU A 56 13.65 -28.86 9.76
CA GLU A 56 13.07 -29.72 10.80
C GLU A 56 12.68 -28.99 12.10
N PHE A 57 12.35 -27.70 12.00
CA PHE A 57 11.93 -26.95 13.17
C PHE A 57 10.58 -27.46 13.70
N SER A 58 10.49 -27.55 15.03
CA SER A 58 9.25 -27.91 15.70
C SER A 58 8.22 -26.78 15.60
N ASN A 59 6.93 -27.13 15.53
CA ASN A 59 5.83 -26.15 15.47
C ASN A 59 5.89 -25.09 16.60
N ARG A 60 6.43 -25.47 17.76
CA ARG A 60 6.59 -24.58 18.91
C ARG A 60 7.68 -23.52 18.71
N GLN A 61 8.75 -23.85 17.97
CA GLN A 61 9.81 -22.91 17.59
C GLN A 61 9.36 -21.99 16.46
N LEU A 62 8.51 -22.48 15.55
CA LEU A 62 7.97 -21.72 14.42
C LEU A 62 6.91 -20.68 14.83
N LEU A 63 6.21 -20.88 15.95
CA LEU A 63 5.10 -20.01 16.37
C LEU A 63 5.50 -18.52 16.43
N PHE A 64 6.55 -18.21 17.19
CA PHE A 64 7.01 -16.83 17.36
C PHE A 64 7.45 -16.16 16.06
N PRO A 65 8.32 -16.75 15.21
CA PRO A 65 8.74 -16.11 13.97
C PRO A 65 7.60 -15.96 12.97
N LEU A 66 6.68 -16.93 12.84
CA LEU A 66 5.53 -16.78 11.93
C LEU A 66 4.56 -15.70 12.39
N VAL A 67 4.28 -15.60 13.70
CA VAL A 67 3.46 -14.51 14.25
C VAL A 67 4.14 -13.16 14.04
N ALA A 68 5.46 -13.08 14.23
CA ALA A 68 6.22 -11.87 13.99
C ALA A 68 6.14 -11.43 12.52
N VAL A 69 6.20 -12.37 11.56
CA VAL A 69 6.02 -12.07 10.14
C VAL A 69 4.58 -11.69 9.82
N PHE A 70 3.58 -12.35 10.41
CA PHE A 70 2.18 -12.04 10.19
C PHE A 70 1.79 -10.63 10.64
N VAL A 71 2.34 -10.16 11.77
CA VAL A 71 2.07 -8.81 12.30
C VAL A 71 3.02 -7.77 11.70
N GLY A 72 4.31 -8.09 11.62
CA GLY A 72 5.35 -7.17 11.16
C GLY A 72 5.39 -7.01 9.64
N GLY A 73 5.11 -8.08 8.88
CA GLY A 73 5.12 -8.09 7.43
C GLY A 73 4.22 -7.00 6.83
N PRO A 74 2.92 -6.94 7.20
CA PRO A 74 2.02 -5.92 6.70
C PRO A 74 2.42 -4.49 7.08
N VAL A 75 2.98 -4.31 8.28
CA VAL A 75 3.45 -3.01 8.76
C VAL A 75 4.64 -2.51 7.95
N LEU A 76 5.61 -3.39 7.69
CA LEU A 76 6.79 -3.07 6.87
C LEU A 76 6.41 -2.84 5.40
N MET A 77 5.50 -3.64 4.86
CA MET A 77 5.08 -3.56 3.46
C MET A 77 3.98 -2.54 3.18
N PHE A 78 3.41 -1.91 4.20
CA PHE A 78 2.32 -0.94 4.02
C PHE A 78 2.64 0.16 2.98
N ARG A 79 3.81 0.78 3.08
CA ARG A 79 4.24 1.83 2.15
C ARG A 79 4.46 1.28 0.74
N HIS A 80 5.11 0.12 0.65
CA HIS A 80 5.42 -0.52 -0.63
C HIS A 80 4.16 -0.99 -1.36
N ALA A 81 3.20 -1.57 -0.65
CA ALA A 81 1.95 -2.01 -1.23
C ALA A 81 1.15 -0.85 -1.84
N ARG A 82 1.16 0.33 -1.19
CA ARG A 82 0.57 1.56 -1.76
C ARG A 82 1.29 2.04 -2.99
N SER A 83 2.63 2.04 -2.99
CA SER A 83 3.42 2.42 -4.17
C SER A 83 3.22 1.47 -5.35
N VAL A 84 3.17 0.15 -5.10
CA VAL A 84 2.92 -0.86 -6.13
C VAL A 84 1.51 -0.69 -6.70
N TRP A 85 0.50 -0.47 -5.85
CA TRP A 85 -0.87 -0.20 -6.29
C TRP A 85 -0.93 1.03 -7.21
N LEU A 86 -0.35 2.16 -6.79
CA LEU A 86 -0.27 3.40 -7.58
C LEU A 86 0.44 3.19 -8.92
N ALA A 87 1.57 2.47 -8.93
CA ALA A 87 2.32 2.19 -10.15
C ALA A 87 1.52 1.30 -11.11
N MET A 88 0.86 0.27 -10.58
CA MET A 88 0.02 -0.64 -11.35
C MET A 88 -1.19 0.08 -11.95
N ASP A 89 -1.86 0.91 -11.16
CA ASP A 89 -3.00 1.73 -11.60
C ASP A 89 -2.59 2.72 -12.69
N CYS A 90 -1.43 3.38 -12.54
CA CYS A 90 -0.88 4.29 -13.56
C CYS A 90 -0.56 3.60 -14.90
N ILE A 91 -0.13 2.33 -14.85
CA ILE A 91 0.12 1.54 -16.05
C ILE A 91 -1.20 1.16 -16.75
N PHE A 92 -2.23 0.79 -15.98
CA PHE A 92 -3.50 0.33 -16.53
C PHE A 92 -4.42 1.48 -16.97
N ASP A 93 -4.45 2.59 -16.23
CA ASP A 93 -5.31 3.75 -16.46
C ASP A 93 -4.51 5.03 -16.73
N ARG A 94 -3.51 4.95 -17.61
CA ARG A 94 -2.66 6.11 -17.90
C ARG A 94 -3.44 7.34 -18.40
N ALA A 95 -4.55 7.11 -19.11
CA ALA A 95 -5.41 8.17 -19.62
C ALA A 95 -6.13 8.91 -18.48
N GLY A 96 -6.70 8.18 -17.51
CA GLY A 96 -7.33 8.80 -16.34
C GLY A 96 -6.34 9.62 -15.52
N PHE A 97 -5.09 9.15 -15.36
CA PHE A 97 -4.05 9.96 -14.69
C PHE A 97 -3.71 11.27 -15.41
N ALA A 98 -3.91 11.33 -16.74
CA ALA A 98 -3.74 12.57 -17.48
C ALA A 98 -4.91 13.53 -17.22
N GLU A 99 -6.16 13.04 -17.33
CA GLU A 99 -7.39 13.82 -17.14
C GLU A 99 -7.46 14.49 -15.75
N ASP A 100 -7.19 13.74 -14.69
CA ASP A 100 -7.15 14.28 -13.32
C ASP A 100 -6.18 15.46 -13.17
N GLY A 101 -5.04 15.41 -13.85
CA GLY A 101 -4.06 16.49 -13.85
C GLY A 101 -4.53 17.74 -14.61
N TRP A 102 -5.36 17.58 -15.63
CA TRP A 102 -5.97 18.71 -16.36
C TRP A 102 -7.07 19.39 -15.56
N GLU A 103 -7.88 18.63 -14.80
CA GLU A 103 -8.94 19.17 -13.94
C GLU A 103 -8.37 20.01 -12.78
N GLU A 104 -7.30 19.56 -12.12
CA GLU A 104 -6.67 20.34 -11.04
C GLU A 104 -5.99 21.63 -11.55
N GLY A 105 -5.40 21.61 -12.75
CA GLY A 105 -4.77 22.78 -13.36
C GLY A 105 -5.74 23.82 -13.92
N HIS A 106 -6.96 23.40 -14.28
CA HIS A 106 -8.03 24.25 -14.82
C HIS A 106 -9.20 24.46 -13.86
N ALA A 107 -9.04 24.11 -12.57
CA ALA A 107 -10.08 24.26 -11.56
C ALA A 107 -10.68 25.67 -11.63
N ASP A 108 -11.88 25.74 -12.20
CA ASP A 108 -12.63 26.97 -12.43
C ASP A 108 -12.99 27.55 -11.05
N PRO A 109 -12.56 28.80 -10.73
CA PRO A 109 -12.87 29.42 -9.46
C PRO A 109 -14.38 29.57 -9.19
N ASP A 110 -15.24 29.37 -10.19
CA ASP A 110 -16.70 29.49 -10.06
C ASP A 110 -17.48 28.17 -9.91
N SER A 111 -16.83 27.02 -9.69
CA SER A 111 -17.52 25.73 -9.49
C SER A 111 -18.25 25.58 -8.13
N HIS A 112 -18.31 26.63 -7.30
CA HIS A 112 -19.21 26.73 -6.15
C HIS A 112 -20.68 26.95 -6.55
N HIS A 113 -21.19 26.17 -7.50
CA HIS A 113 -22.63 26.06 -7.69
C HIS A 113 -22.99 24.66 -8.18
N GLN A 114 -23.46 23.82 -7.25
CA GLN A 114 -24.86 23.40 -7.30
C GLN A 114 -25.36 22.78 -5.97
N PRO A 115 -26.67 22.91 -5.68
CA PRO A 115 -27.31 22.86 -4.37
C PRO A 115 -27.58 21.45 -3.81
#